data_AF-E2PYS5-F1
#
_entry.id   AF-E2PYS5-F1
#
_cell.length_a   1.000
_cell.length_b   1.000
_cell.length_c   1.000
_cell.angle_alpha   90.00
_cell.angle_beta   90.00
_cell.angle_gamma   90.00
#
_symmetry.space_group_name_H-M   'P 1'
#
loop_
_entity.id
_entity.type
_entity.pdbx_description
1 polymer ?
#
loop_
_entity_poly.entity_id
_entity_poly.type
_entity_poly.pdbx_seq_one_letter_code
_entity_poly.pdbx_strand_id
1 'polypeptide(L)'
;MYGWPARRWCGGRPPGPVPSGTGPCDPTGARHSARFSGQRPTAVSPSPAPLATYSAAVRKTLRSTRGRSGMNQPGSRGTVRALLALGLVGAFGFAGAGTAAQAQERVSGAGGYAAGTTAAEALRAELGRRGTAAARSVCYRAHVTGIGWLAPVCNGGLAGSVGGNRAVEAVEIATSETGGICAGAHLADLGWERTRCAPNGASVTVGTTGESRAMEALTLETGLGAMAAQGHVQDLGWMEPQAGLSVTVGTTGRHKRLEAIRVWV
;
A
#
# COMPACT_ATOMS: atom_id res chain seq x y z
N MET A 1 -66.75 -27.50 1.84
CA MET A 1 -67.41 -26.98 0.63
C MET A 1 -66.91 -25.56 0.40
N TYR A 2 -66.16 -25.41 -0.70
CA TYR A 2 -66.06 -24.27 -1.62
C TYR A 2 -65.95 -22.83 -1.09
N GLY A 3 -64.96 -22.13 -1.64
CA GLY A 3 -65.28 -20.90 -2.36
C GLY A 3 -64.40 -19.70 -2.05
N TRP A 4 -63.29 -19.56 -2.77
CA TRP A 4 -62.78 -18.24 -3.14
C TRP A 4 -63.81 -17.52 -4.03
N PRO A 5 -63.77 -16.18 -4.06
CA PRO A 5 -63.78 -15.52 -5.35
C PRO A 5 -62.59 -14.58 -5.52
N ALA A 6 -62.22 -14.47 -6.78
CA ALA A 6 -61.03 -13.84 -7.27
C ALA A 6 -61.32 -12.46 -7.90
N ARG A 7 -60.20 -11.77 -8.17
CA ARG A 7 -59.92 -10.80 -9.24
C ARG A 7 -60.25 -9.33 -8.97
N ARG A 8 -59.20 -8.51 -9.08
CA ARG A 8 -59.26 -7.28 -9.88
C ARG A 8 -57.97 -7.10 -10.68
N TRP A 9 -58.19 -6.70 -11.92
CA TRP A 9 -57.29 -6.65 -13.07
C TRP A 9 -56.45 -5.36 -13.14
N CYS A 10 -55.26 -5.44 -13.72
CA CYS A 10 -54.62 -4.41 -14.55
C CYS A 10 -54.04 -5.18 -15.76
N GLY A 11 -54.56 -5.05 -16.98
CA GLY A 11 -54.16 -4.04 -17.97
C GLY A 11 -52.72 -4.33 -18.42
N GLY A 12 -52.38 -4.87 -19.59
CA GLY A 12 -52.94 -4.69 -20.92
C GLY A 12 -51.91 -3.97 -21.80
N ARG A 13 -51.03 -4.72 -22.48
CA ARG A 13 -50.29 -4.28 -23.68
C ARG A 13 -50.03 -5.48 -24.61
N PRO A 14 -50.07 -5.30 -25.94
CA PRO A 14 -50.22 -6.38 -26.92
C PRO A 14 -48.90 -7.09 -27.30
N PRO A 15 -48.99 -8.31 -27.89
CA PRO A 15 -47.82 -9.15 -28.18
C PRO A 15 -47.18 -8.84 -29.54
N GLY A 16 -45.85 -8.95 -29.59
CA GLY A 16 -45.08 -9.11 -30.83
C GLY A 16 -44.96 -10.60 -31.23
N PRO A 17 -44.63 -10.91 -32.49
CA PRO A 17 -44.80 -12.24 -33.06
C PRO A 17 -43.72 -13.23 -32.58
N VAL A 18 -44.19 -14.41 -32.16
CA VAL A 18 -43.38 -15.60 -31.88
C VAL A 18 -43.33 -16.47 -33.14
N PRO A 19 -42.17 -16.94 -33.60
CA PRO A 19 -42.11 -17.96 -34.64
C PRO A 19 -42.49 -19.33 -34.07
N SER A 20 -43.45 -19.95 -34.74
CA SER A 20 -43.93 -21.32 -34.56
C SER A 20 -42.85 -22.34 -34.92
N GLY A 21 -42.43 -23.14 -33.93
CA GLY A 21 -41.61 -24.34 -34.11
C GLY A 21 -42.20 -25.47 -33.29
N THR A 22 -43.02 -26.30 -33.93
CA THR A 22 -43.55 -27.57 -33.41
C THR A 22 -42.45 -28.63 -33.41
N GLY A 23 -42.16 -29.21 -32.25
CA GLY A 23 -41.31 -30.40 -32.12
C GLY A 23 -41.55 -31.08 -30.78
N PRO A 24 -41.99 -32.36 -30.73
CA PRO A 24 -42.27 -33.07 -29.49
C PRO A 24 -40.99 -33.53 -28.76
N CYS A 25 -41.08 -33.61 -27.43
CA CYS A 25 -40.04 -34.16 -26.55
C CYS A 25 -39.99 -35.70 -26.69
N ASP A 26 -38.84 -36.23 -27.08
CA ASP A 26 -38.53 -37.67 -27.09
C ASP A 26 -37.51 -38.01 -25.99
N PRO A 27 -37.80 -38.93 -25.05
CA PRO A 27 -36.87 -39.36 -24.03
C PRO A 27 -36.33 -40.77 -24.35
N THR A 28 -35.28 -40.89 -25.15
CA THR A 28 -34.48 -42.14 -25.19
C THR A 28 -33.05 -41.90 -25.65
N GLY A 29 -32.09 -42.54 -24.95
CA GLY A 29 -30.67 -42.24 -25.06
C GLY A 29 -29.99 -42.72 -26.35
N ALA A 30 -28.93 -42.02 -26.74
CA ALA A 30 -27.87 -42.55 -27.58
C ALA A 30 -26.55 -41.82 -27.27
N ARG A 31 -25.53 -42.62 -26.99
CA ARG A 31 -24.13 -42.21 -26.79
C ARG A 31 -23.60 -41.65 -28.10
N HIS A 32 -23.02 -40.46 -28.07
CA HIS A 32 -22.10 -40.02 -29.13
C HIS A 32 -20.81 -39.50 -28.50
N SER A 33 -19.78 -40.34 -28.57
CA SER A 33 -18.39 -40.02 -28.31
C SER A 33 -17.90 -39.06 -29.39
N ALA A 34 -17.78 -37.77 -29.08
CA ALA A 34 -17.08 -36.82 -29.92
C ALA A 34 -15.62 -36.69 -29.44
N ARG A 35 -14.70 -37.33 -30.16
CA ARG A 35 -13.26 -37.02 -30.11
C ARG A 35 -13.09 -35.60 -30.65
N PHE A 36 -12.81 -34.65 -29.76
CA PHE A 36 -12.30 -33.34 -30.17
C PHE A 36 -10.77 -33.35 -30.06
N SER A 37 -10.13 -33.65 -31.20
CA SER A 37 -8.70 -33.43 -31.44
C SER A 37 -8.55 -31.98 -31.91
N GLY A 38 -7.85 -31.15 -31.14
CA GLY A 38 -7.66 -29.74 -31.52
C GLY A 38 -6.84 -28.95 -30.51
N GLN A 39 -5.53 -29.18 -30.52
CA GLN A 39 -4.44 -28.22 -30.30
C GLN A 39 -4.56 -27.19 -29.15
N ARG A 40 -3.75 -27.42 -28.10
CA ARG A 40 -3.42 -26.42 -27.08
C ARG A 40 -2.62 -25.28 -27.70
N PRO A 41 -2.95 -24.00 -27.47
CA PRO A 41 -2.01 -22.91 -27.75
C PRO A 41 -0.85 -22.98 -26.74
N THR A 42 0.36 -23.14 -27.27
CA THR A 42 1.62 -23.03 -26.53
C THR A 42 1.81 -21.57 -26.10
N ALA A 43 2.00 -21.36 -24.79
CA ALA A 43 2.37 -20.06 -24.25
C ALA A 43 3.76 -19.66 -24.78
N VAL A 44 3.82 -18.56 -25.52
CA VAL A 44 5.07 -17.92 -25.91
C VAL A 44 5.53 -17.06 -24.72
N SER A 45 6.52 -17.55 -23.98
CA SER A 45 7.28 -16.74 -23.01
C SER A 45 8.11 -15.70 -23.76
N PRO A 46 7.97 -14.39 -23.50
CA PRO A 46 9.01 -13.44 -23.88
C PRO A 46 10.16 -13.52 -22.87
N SER A 47 11.29 -14.00 -23.37
CA SER A 47 12.61 -13.92 -22.72
C SER A 47 13.02 -12.46 -22.52
N PRO A 48 13.44 -12.01 -21.33
CA PRO A 48 14.03 -10.67 -21.17
C PRO A 48 15.50 -10.68 -21.65
N ALA A 49 15.81 -9.87 -22.65
CA ALA A 49 17.17 -9.59 -23.09
C ALA A 49 17.97 -8.77 -22.04
N PRO A 50 19.30 -8.94 -21.94
CA PRO A 50 20.11 -8.25 -20.94
C PRO A 50 20.61 -6.86 -21.37
N LEU A 51 20.52 -5.94 -20.40
CA LEU A 51 21.43 -4.85 -20.01
C LEU A 51 21.85 -3.77 -21.04
N ALA A 52 21.46 -2.53 -20.74
CA ALA A 52 22.23 -1.34 -21.07
C ALA A 52 22.75 -0.68 -19.77
N THR A 53 24.07 -0.68 -19.66
CA THR A 53 24.90 -0.04 -18.65
C THR A 53 24.65 1.47 -18.60
N TYR A 54 24.37 2.03 -17.42
CA TYR A 54 24.59 3.46 -17.17
C TYR A 54 25.62 3.63 -16.06
N SER A 55 26.81 4.06 -16.46
CA SER A 55 27.92 4.39 -15.57
C SER A 55 27.83 5.84 -15.10
N ALA A 56 27.99 6.00 -13.78
CA ALA A 56 28.71 7.06 -13.05
C ALA A 56 28.75 8.50 -13.59
N ALA A 57 28.11 9.41 -12.85
CA ALA A 57 28.66 10.67 -12.30
C ALA A 57 27.56 11.27 -11.41
N VAL A 58 27.80 11.69 -10.16
CA VAL A 58 28.35 13.00 -9.83
C VAL A 58 29.03 12.94 -8.46
N ARG A 59 30.21 13.55 -8.41
CA ARG A 59 31.17 13.54 -7.31
C ARG A 59 30.75 14.46 -6.15
N LYS A 60 30.93 13.90 -4.97
CA LYS A 60 31.20 14.47 -3.64
C LYS A 60 31.90 15.84 -3.67
N THR A 61 31.32 16.83 -3.00
CA THR A 61 32.03 18.06 -2.60
C THR A 61 32.02 18.16 -1.08
N LEU A 62 33.01 17.53 -0.43
CA LEU A 62 33.39 17.87 0.94
C LEU A 62 34.60 18.78 0.86
N ARG A 63 34.38 20.07 1.09
CA ARG A 63 35.46 21.05 1.21
C ARG A 63 35.96 21.04 2.65
N SER A 64 37.12 20.43 2.82
CA SER A 64 37.99 20.51 3.99
C SER A 64 38.48 21.96 4.15
N THR A 65 38.18 22.58 5.30
CA THR A 65 38.89 23.76 5.78
C THR A 65 39.78 23.31 6.94
N ARG A 66 41.07 23.12 6.64
CA ARG A 66 42.13 22.99 7.64
C ARG A 66 43.07 24.18 7.48
N GLY A 67 43.27 24.90 8.58
CA GLY A 67 44.45 25.74 8.79
C GLY A 67 44.16 27.19 9.12
N ARG A 68 44.22 27.56 10.41
CA ARG A 68 45.21 28.55 10.83
C ARG A 68 45.56 28.42 12.31
N SER A 69 46.86 28.36 12.51
CA SER A 69 47.60 28.36 13.78
C SER A 69 47.64 29.76 14.39
N GLY A 70 47.73 29.82 15.73
CA GLY A 70 48.38 30.92 16.46
C GLY A 70 47.48 31.81 17.31
N MET A 71 47.45 31.60 18.62
CA MET A 71 48.08 32.49 19.62
C MET A 71 47.54 32.22 21.04
N ASN A 72 48.49 32.17 21.98
CA ASN A 72 48.29 32.03 23.42
C ASN A 72 47.68 33.30 24.05
N GLN A 73 46.72 33.08 24.98
CA GLN A 73 46.43 33.70 26.30
C GLN A 73 46.91 35.14 26.67
N PRO A 74 46.33 35.85 27.68
CA PRO A 74 45.56 35.35 28.85
C PRO A 74 44.35 36.20 29.37
N GLY A 75 43.54 35.58 30.23
CA GLY A 75 43.05 36.18 31.49
C GLY A 75 41.73 36.96 31.50
N SER A 76 40.72 36.45 32.22
CA SER A 76 40.05 37.20 33.30
C SER A 76 39.13 36.31 34.12
N ARG A 77 39.36 36.34 35.44
CA ARG A 77 38.52 35.79 36.51
C ARG A 77 37.24 36.63 36.65
N GLY A 78 36.11 35.99 37.00
CA GLY A 78 34.88 36.68 37.42
C GLY A 78 33.78 35.69 37.77
N THR A 79 33.82 35.11 38.98
CA THR A 79 32.92 35.42 40.11
C THR A 79 31.46 34.95 39.96
N VAL A 80 31.18 33.90 40.72
CA VAL A 80 29.88 33.42 41.20
C VAL A 80 29.08 34.55 41.83
N ARG A 81 27.80 34.72 41.45
CA ARG A 81 26.78 35.33 42.33
C ARG A 81 25.43 34.66 42.11
N ALA A 82 25.10 33.77 43.04
CA ALA A 82 23.73 33.45 43.39
C ALA A 82 23.08 34.68 44.01
N LEU A 83 21.85 34.99 43.60
CA LEU A 83 20.95 35.88 44.32
C LEU A 83 19.63 35.13 44.52
N LEU A 84 19.42 34.68 45.76
CA LEU A 84 18.10 34.47 46.32
C LEU A 84 17.40 35.83 46.38
N ALA A 85 16.17 35.90 45.88
CA ALA A 85 15.22 36.93 46.28
C ALA A 85 13.88 36.26 46.63
N LEU A 86 13.62 36.19 47.93
CA LEU A 86 12.29 36.06 48.52
C LEU A 86 11.56 37.40 48.33
N GLY A 87 10.32 37.37 47.82
CA GLY A 87 9.48 38.55 47.69
C GLY A 87 8.01 38.17 47.49
N LEU A 88 7.18 38.55 48.45
CA LEU A 88 5.77 38.22 48.63
C LEU A 88 4.83 38.85 47.58
N VAL A 89 3.79 38.06 47.25
CA VAL A 89 2.36 38.40 47.07
C VAL A 89 2.03 39.76 46.41
N GLY A 90 1.58 39.68 45.15
CA GLY A 90 0.74 40.68 44.51
C GLY A 90 -0.36 39.98 43.73
N ALA A 91 -1.59 40.00 44.27
CA ALA A 91 -2.78 39.50 43.61
C ALA A 91 -3.16 40.44 42.45
N PHE A 92 -3.09 39.93 41.22
CA PHE A 92 -3.77 40.54 40.07
C PHE A 92 -4.64 39.46 39.42
N GLY A 93 -5.96 39.63 39.58
CA GLY A 93 -6.95 38.93 38.80
C GLY A 93 -6.93 39.45 37.37
N PHE A 94 -6.62 38.57 36.43
CA PHE A 94 -7.04 38.71 35.04
C PHE A 94 -7.80 37.45 34.64
N ALA A 95 -9.11 37.60 34.48
CA ALA A 95 -9.93 36.70 33.71
C ALA A 95 -9.46 36.77 32.26
N GLY A 96 -8.86 35.69 31.79
CA GLY A 96 -8.37 35.55 30.42
C GLY A 96 -8.12 34.08 30.17
N ALA A 97 -9.18 33.36 29.80
CA ALA A 97 -9.12 32.01 29.28
C ALA A 97 -8.39 32.02 27.92
N GLY A 98 -7.06 32.04 27.96
CA GLY A 98 -6.22 31.67 26.83
C GLY A 98 -5.93 30.18 26.94
N THR A 99 -6.77 29.35 26.31
CA THR A 99 -6.41 27.95 26.11
C THR A 99 -5.08 27.92 25.37
N ALA A 100 -4.12 27.21 25.97
CA ALA A 100 -2.88 26.86 25.33
C ALA A 100 -3.20 26.02 24.08
N ALA A 101 -3.30 26.67 22.92
CA ALA A 101 -3.17 26.00 21.64
C ALA A 101 -1.68 25.72 21.44
N GLN A 102 -1.16 24.73 22.16
CA GLN A 102 0.10 24.11 21.81
C GLN A 102 -0.12 23.43 20.46
N ALA A 103 0.29 24.14 19.40
CA ALA A 103 0.47 23.58 18.08
C ALA A 103 1.58 22.52 18.18
N GLN A 104 1.16 21.29 18.44
CA GLN A 104 2.04 20.13 18.36
C GLN A 104 2.40 19.93 16.88
N GLU A 105 3.54 20.47 16.49
CA GLU A 105 4.20 20.17 15.22
C GLU A 105 4.55 18.67 15.23
N ARG A 106 3.63 17.85 14.70
CA ARG A 106 3.89 16.42 14.54
C ARG A 106 4.91 16.25 13.42
N VAL A 107 6.11 15.86 13.80
CA VAL A 107 7.15 15.35 12.91
C VAL A 107 6.53 14.30 11.99
N SER A 108 6.45 14.65 10.71
CA SER A 108 5.97 13.79 9.63
C SER A 108 7.01 12.73 9.33
N GLY A 109 6.83 11.53 9.88
CA GLY A 109 7.65 10.38 9.53
C GLY A 109 7.25 9.16 10.35
N ALA A 110 6.56 8.21 9.69
CA ALA A 110 6.26 6.85 10.15
C ALA A 110 5.49 6.70 11.49
N GLY A 111 4.28 6.12 11.44
CA GLY A 111 3.67 5.46 12.61
C GLY A 111 2.69 6.28 13.45
N GLY A 112 1.88 7.14 12.82
CA GLY A 112 0.82 7.88 13.53
C GLY A 112 -0.54 7.19 13.60
N TYR A 113 -0.72 6.06 12.91
CA TYR A 113 -2.01 5.37 12.78
C TYR A 113 -2.11 4.20 13.76
N ALA A 114 -3.32 3.87 14.19
CA ALA A 114 -3.56 2.69 15.02
C ALA A 114 -3.45 1.41 14.18
N ALA A 115 -3.10 0.27 14.80
CA ALA A 115 -2.98 -1.02 14.10
C ALA A 115 -4.27 -1.46 13.39
N GLY A 116 -5.44 -1.08 13.93
CA GLY A 116 -6.74 -1.37 13.31
C GLY A 116 -7.08 -0.51 12.08
N THR A 117 -6.36 0.59 11.84
CA THR A 117 -6.65 1.52 10.74
C THR A 117 -6.36 0.88 9.39
N THR A 118 -7.33 0.96 8.47
CA THR A 118 -7.19 0.49 7.09
C THR A 118 -6.30 1.42 6.26
N ALA A 119 -5.83 0.95 5.10
CA ALA A 119 -5.04 1.79 4.20
C ALA A 119 -5.85 2.98 3.67
N ALA A 120 -7.14 2.76 3.38
CA ALA A 120 -8.04 3.81 2.89
C ALA A 120 -8.35 4.87 3.96
N GLU A 121 -8.54 4.49 5.22
CA GLU A 121 -8.70 5.46 6.32
C GLU A 121 -7.42 6.28 6.55
N ALA A 122 -6.26 5.63 6.53
CA ALA A 122 -4.97 6.31 6.63
C ALA A 122 -4.78 7.30 5.46
N LEU A 123 -5.17 6.92 4.25
CA LEU A 123 -5.13 7.80 3.08
C LEU A 123 -6.00 9.05 3.27
N ARG A 124 -7.26 8.88 3.71
CA ARG A 124 -8.16 10.03 3.95
C ARG A 124 -7.57 10.99 4.98
N ALA A 125 -6.99 10.46 6.06
CA ALA A 125 -6.32 11.25 7.07
C ALA A 125 -5.04 11.93 6.55
N GLU A 126 -4.24 11.26 5.71
CA GLU A 126 -3.06 11.84 5.05
C GLU A 126 -3.45 13.03 4.16
N LEU A 127 -4.46 12.86 3.31
CA LEU A 127 -4.95 13.92 2.43
C LEU A 127 -5.48 15.13 3.21
N GLY A 128 -6.21 14.88 4.30
CA GLY A 128 -6.69 15.93 5.20
C GLY A 128 -5.53 16.71 5.85
N ARG A 129 -4.45 16.03 6.25
CA ARG A 129 -3.27 16.69 6.83
C ARG A 129 -2.46 17.50 5.82
N ARG A 130 -2.38 17.05 4.56
CA ARG A 130 -1.62 17.76 3.52
C ARG A 130 -2.35 19.00 2.98
N GLY A 131 -3.66 19.12 3.19
CA GLY A 131 -4.46 20.27 2.75
C GLY A 131 -4.59 20.40 1.23
N THR A 132 -4.20 19.37 0.48
CA THR A 132 -4.19 19.36 -0.99
C THR A 132 -5.02 18.19 -1.49
N ALA A 133 -6.27 18.47 -1.89
CA ALA A 133 -7.19 17.48 -2.44
C ALA A 133 -6.65 16.78 -3.70
N ALA A 134 -5.64 17.36 -4.37
CA ALA A 134 -5.02 16.85 -5.59
C ALA A 134 -3.59 16.29 -5.40
N ALA A 135 -3.15 16.04 -4.16
CA ALA A 135 -1.83 15.43 -3.97
C ALA A 135 -1.89 13.91 -4.19
N ARG A 136 -1.00 13.41 -5.05
CA ARG A 136 -0.71 11.98 -5.12
C ARG A 136 -0.22 11.49 -3.76
N SER A 137 -0.88 10.48 -3.24
CA SER A 137 -0.51 9.82 -2.01
C SER A 137 -0.81 8.33 -2.09
N VAL A 138 0.05 7.53 -1.48
CA VAL A 138 -0.15 6.09 -1.27
C VAL A 138 -0.04 5.79 0.21
N CYS A 139 -1.02 5.07 0.75
CA CYS A 139 -0.97 4.51 2.10
C CYS A 139 -1.20 3.00 2.03
N TYR A 140 -0.50 2.26 2.89
CA TYR A 140 -0.47 0.80 2.83
C TYR A 140 -0.09 0.20 4.17
N ARG A 141 -0.47 -1.06 4.38
CA ARG A 141 -0.08 -1.87 5.53
C ARG A 141 0.22 -3.30 5.11
N ALA A 142 1.02 -3.98 5.93
CA ALA A 142 1.35 -5.38 5.76
C ALA A 142 0.73 -6.21 6.88
N HIS A 143 0.22 -7.39 6.52
CA HIS A 143 -0.03 -8.48 7.45
C HIS A 143 1.25 -9.30 7.58
N VAL A 144 1.80 -9.37 8.79
CA VAL A 144 3.06 -10.08 9.05
C VAL A 144 2.78 -11.36 9.83
N THR A 145 3.37 -12.48 9.40
CA THR A 145 3.22 -13.78 10.06
C THR A 145 3.51 -13.68 11.55
N GLY A 146 2.57 -14.17 12.38
CA GLY A 146 2.69 -14.17 13.84
C GLY A 146 2.57 -12.80 14.52
N ILE A 147 2.28 -11.74 13.77
CA ILE A 147 1.99 -10.39 14.33
C ILE A 147 0.59 -9.93 13.94
N GLY A 148 0.19 -10.14 12.69
CA GLY A 148 -1.07 -9.64 12.14
C GLY A 148 -0.90 -8.37 11.33
N TRP A 149 -1.99 -7.64 11.13
CA TRP A 149 -1.99 -6.35 10.46
C TRP A 149 -1.23 -5.31 11.28
N LEU A 150 -0.16 -4.76 10.70
CA LEU A 150 0.54 -3.62 11.25
C LEU A 150 -0.21 -2.32 10.96
N ALA A 151 0.08 -1.29 11.76
CA ALA A 151 -0.40 0.06 11.49
C ALA A 151 0.01 0.50 10.07
N PRO A 152 -0.88 1.20 9.34
CA PRO A 152 -0.56 1.68 8.01
C PRO A 152 0.53 2.74 8.04
N VAL A 153 1.24 2.82 6.94
CA VAL A 153 2.23 3.85 6.63
C VAL A 153 1.86 4.48 5.30
N CYS A 154 2.41 5.66 5.03
CA CYS A 154 2.21 6.34 3.76
C CYS A 154 3.56 6.75 3.17
N ASN A 155 3.62 6.90 1.85
CA ASN A 155 4.71 7.51 1.08
C ASN A 155 6.14 7.20 1.61
N GLY A 156 6.63 6.00 1.30
CA GLY A 156 7.99 5.55 1.61
C GLY A 156 8.19 4.98 3.01
N GLY A 157 7.18 5.05 3.88
CA GLY A 157 7.22 4.41 5.20
C GLY A 157 7.44 2.90 5.13
N LEU A 158 7.98 2.29 6.19
CA LEU A 158 8.24 0.86 6.21
C LEU A 158 6.97 0.10 6.63
N ALA A 159 6.47 -0.79 5.77
CA ALA A 159 5.43 -1.76 6.12
C ALA A 159 6.04 -3.16 6.19
N GLY A 160 5.93 -3.83 7.34
CA GLY A 160 6.52 -5.14 7.58
C GLY A 160 7.54 -5.12 8.72
N SER A 161 8.47 -6.06 8.72
CA SER A 161 9.54 -6.16 9.72
C SER A 161 10.88 -6.45 9.04
N VAL A 162 11.94 -5.74 9.41
CA VAL A 162 13.30 -6.02 8.93
C VAL A 162 14.07 -6.76 10.02
N GLY A 163 14.78 -7.82 9.66
CA GLY A 163 15.60 -8.60 10.61
C GLY A 163 14.79 -9.43 11.61
N GLY A 164 13.46 -9.43 11.48
CA GLY A 164 12.56 -10.17 12.36
C GLY A 164 12.30 -11.62 11.92
N ASN A 165 12.86 -12.07 10.79
CA ASN A 165 12.60 -13.37 10.16
C ASN A 165 11.11 -13.68 9.95
N ARG A 166 10.27 -12.66 9.76
CA ARG A 166 8.83 -12.81 9.56
C ARG A 166 8.43 -12.42 8.16
N ALA A 167 7.53 -13.20 7.56
CA ALA A 167 7.02 -12.95 6.23
C ALA A 167 5.92 -11.89 6.24
N VAL A 168 5.88 -11.09 5.18
CA VAL A 168 4.64 -10.45 4.73
C VAL A 168 3.78 -11.54 4.10
N GLU A 169 2.53 -11.66 4.55
CA GLU A 169 1.54 -12.62 4.00
C GLU A 169 0.52 -11.91 3.10
N ALA A 170 0.12 -10.71 3.51
CA ALA A 170 -0.81 -9.87 2.77
C ALA A 170 -0.41 -8.40 2.84
N VAL A 171 -0.88 -7.65 1.86
CA VAL A 171 -0.69 -6.21 1.76
C VAL A 171 -2.02 -5.56 1.43
N GLU A 172 -2.36 -4.48 2.12
CA GLU A 172 -3.49 -3.62 1.79
C GLU A 172 -2.97 -2.25 1.37
N ILE A 173 -3.42 -1.72 0.23
CA ILE A 173 -2.94 -0.45 -0.34
C ILE A 173 -4.14 0.39 -0.78
N ALA A 174 -4.05 1.71 -0.55
CA ALA A 174 -4.95 2.72 -1.11
C ALA A 174 -4.14 3.87 -1.70
N THR A 175 -4.62 4.43 -2.81
CA THR A 175 -3.96 5.55 -3.51
C THR A 175 -4.92 6.70 -3.80
N SER A 176 -4.36 7.86 -4.13
CA SER A 176 -5.07 9.06 -4.57
C SER A 176 -4.32 9.69 -5.74
N GLU A 177 -5.06 10.28 -6.69
CA GLU A 177 -4.50 10.91 -7.89
C GLU A 177 -3.57 10.01 -8.74
N THR A 178 -3.74 8.68 -8.66
CA THR A 178 -2.95 7.69 -9.43
C THR A 178 -3.75 6.96 -10.52
N GLY A 179 -5.00 7.38 -10.78
CA GLY A 179 -5.90 6.63 -11.66
C GLY A 179 -6.29 5.25 -11.10
N GLY A 180 -6.26 5.06 -9.77
CA GLY A 180 -6.43 3.78 -9.11
C GLY A 180 -5.13 3.00 -8.93
N ILE A 181 -5.24 1.82 -8.32
CA ILE A 181 -4.15 0.89 -8.07
C ILE A 181 -4.63 -0.53 -8.36
N CYS A 182 -3.84 -1.28 -9.12
CA CYS A 182 -3.93 -2.72 -9.24
C CYS A 182 -2.73 -3.35 -8.52
N ALA A 183 -2.94 -4.48 -7.86
CA ALA A 183 -1.90 -5.21 -7.15
C ALA A 183 -2.07 -6.71 -7.33
N GLY A 184 -0.97 -7.44 -7.30
CA GLY A 184 -0.95 -8.91 -7.29
C GLY A 184 0.17 -9.45 -6.42
N ALA A 185 -0.06 -10.57 -5.75
CA ALA A 185 0.93 -11.24 -4.91
C ALA A 185 1.41 -12.55 -5.54
N HIS A 186 2.71 -12.79 -5.51
CA HIS A 186 3.26 -14.13 -5.69
C HIS A 186 3.41 -14.76 -4.31
N LEU A 187 2.64 -15.82 -4.04
CA LEU A 187 2.65 -16.51 -2.76
C LEU A 187 3.43 -17.82 -2.87
N ALA A 188 4.15 -18.16 -1.80
CA ALA A 188 4.85 -19.43 -1.67
C ALA A 188 3.90 -20.60 -1.97
N ASP A 189 4.37 -21.51 -2.83
CA ASP A 189 3.69 -22.74 -3.27
C ASP A 189 2.35 -22.57 -4.02
N LEU A 190 1.85 -21.34 -4.21
CA LEU A 190 0.67 -21.06 -5.05
C LEU A 190 1.01 -20.33 -6.35
N GLY A 191 2.11 -19.60 -6.36
CA GLY A 191 2.46 -18.73 -7.46
C GLY A 191 1.72 -17.40 -7.43
N TRP A 192 1.54 -16.80 -8.61
CA TRP A 192 0.81 -15.53 -8.76
C TRP A 192 -0.69 -15.73 -8.55
N GLU A 193 -1.25 -14.96 -7.61
CA GLU A 193 -2.70 -14.83 -7.52
C GLU A 193 -3.24 -13.92 -8.65
N ARG A 194 -4.57 -13.88 -8.77
CA ARG A 194 -5.23 -12.92 -9.67
C ARG A 194 -5.02 -11.49 -9.17
N THR A 195 -4.55 -10.62 -10.06
CA THR A 195 -4.49 -9.17 -9.85
C THR A 195 -5.84 -8.62 -9.46
N ARG A 196 -5.86 -7.76 -8.42
CA ARG A 196 -7.05 -7.04 -7.94
C ARG A 196 -6.81 -5.56 -8.06
N CYS A 197 -7.87 -4.78 -8.26
CA CYS A 197 -7.78 -3.34 -8.45
C CYS A 197 -8.75 -2.60 -7.55
N ALA A 198 -8.38 -1.39 -7.14
CA ALA A 198 -9.23 -0.43 -6.47
C ALA A 198 -9.11 0.95 -7.14
N PRO A 199 -10.22 1.71 -7.24
CA PRO A 199 -10.16 3.10 -7.64
C PRO A 199 -9.47 3.95 -6.55
N ASN A 200 -9.10 5.18 -6.88
CA ASN A 200 -8.59 6.14 -5.91
C ASN A 200 -9.54 6.25 -4.69
N GLY A 201 -8.97 6.33 -3.48
CA GLY A 201 -9.73 6.47 -2.23
C GLY A 201 -10.33 5.17 -1.67
N ALA A 202 -10.27 4.07 -2.41
CA ALA A 202 -10.58 2.72 -1.93
C ALA A 202 -9.28 1.91 -1.75
N SER A 203 -9.32 0.89 -0.88
CA SER A 203 -8.19 -0.03 -0.71
C SER A 203 -8.37 -1.33 -1.49
N VAL A 204 -7.24 -1.91 -1.89
CA VAL A 204 -7.15 -3.28 -2.43
C VAL A 204 -6.27 -4.11 -1.49
N THR A 205 -6.68 -5.34 -1.23
CA THR A 205 -5.92 -6.31 -0.42
C THR A 205 -5.46 -7.48 -1.27
N VAL A 206 -4.15 -7.77 -1.24
CA VAL A 206 -3.48 -8.87 -1.95
C VAL A 206 -2.78 -9.80 -0.98
N GLY A 207 -2.66 -11.08 -1.35
CA GLY A 207 -2.11 -12.14 -0.49
C GLY A 207 -3.12 -12.80 0.46
N THR A 208 -2.62 -13.44 1.51
CA THR A 208 -3.38 -14.24 2.49
C THR A 208 -3.15 -13.76 3.92
N THR A 209 -4.11 -13.93 4.81
CA THR A 209 -3.97 -13.54 6.23
C THR A 209 -4.12 -14.75 7.14
N GLY A 210 -3.10 -15.04 7.96
CA GLY A 210 -3.15 -16.10 8.96
C GLY A 210 -2.91 -17.51 8.43
N GLU A 211 -2.58 -17.63 7.14
CA GLU A 211 -2.30 -18.92 6.50
C GLU A 211 -0.83 -19.34 6.59
N SER A 212 0.04 -18.54 7.24
CA SER A 212 1.49 -18.77 7.30
C SER A 212 2.14 -18.88 5.91
N ARG A 213 1.51 -18.30 4.90
CA ARG A 213 1.95 -18.36 3.51
C ARG A 213 2.67 -17.06 3.15
N ALA A 214 3.97 -17.19 2.88
CA ALA A 214 4.80 -16.04 2.60
C ALA A 214 4.53 -15.46 1.20
N MET A 215 4.44 -14.14 1.11
CA MET A 215 4.54 -13.41 -0.15
C MET A 215 6.00 -13.34 -0.57
N GLU A 216 6.33 -13.77 -1.78
CA GLU A 216 7.69 -13.69 -2.34
C GLU A 216 7.88 -12.44 -3.21
N ALA A 217 6.83 -12.04 -3.94
CA ALA A 217 6.82 -10.85 -4.78
C ALA A 217 5.46 -10.14 -4.77
N LEU A 218 5.49 -8.85 -5.10
CA LEU A 218 4.34 -7.96 -5.18
C LEU A 218 4.42 -7.14 -6.46
N THR A 219 3.39 -7.22 -7.30
CA THR A 219 3.18 -6.32 -8.44
C THR A 219 2.28 -5.17 -8.03
N LEU A 220 2.59 -3.97 -8.50
CA LEU A 220 1.79 -2.75 -8.30
C LEU A 220 1.69 -1.98 -9.61
N GLU A 221 0.48 -1.58 -9.97
CA GLU A 221 0.20 -0.88 -11.21
C GLU A 221 -0.75 0.30 -10.99
N THR A 222 -0.38 1.48 -11.47
CA THR A 222 -1.20 2.69 -11.38
C THR A 222 -1.70 3.10 -12.76
N GLY A 223 -2.95 3.57 -12.84
CA GLY A 223 -3.52 4.04 -14.10
C GLY A 223 -2.89 5.35 -14.62
N LEU A 224 -2.36 6.18 -13.73
CA LEU A 224 -1.76 7.47 -14.02
C LEU A 224 -0.58 7.75 -13.10
N GLY A 225 0.46 8.39 -13.65
CA GLY A 225 1.70 8.83 -13.00
C GLY A 225 2.53 7.70 -12.39
N ALA A 226 3.84 7.85 -12.38
CA ALA A 226 4.71 6.79 -11.86
C ALA A 226 4.50 6.57 -10.36
N MET A 227 4.73 5.33 -9.95
CA MET A 227 4.97 4.96 -8.56
C MET A 227 6.35 4.33 -8.45
N ALA A 228 6.84 4.21 -7.24
CA ALA A 228 8.03 3.45 -6.95
C ALA A 228 7.83 2.56 -5.73
N ALA A 229 8.50 1.42 -5.73
CA ALA A 229 8.44 0.46 -4.65
C ALA A 229 9.78 -0.24 -4.45
N GLN A 230 10.00 -0.70 -3.23
CA GLN A 230 11.18 -1.46 -2.83
C GLN A 230 10.76 -2.59 -1.88
N GLY A 231 11.32 -3.79 -2.10
CA GLY A 231 11.12 -4.94 -1.23
C GLY A 231 12.37 -5.25 -0.40
N HIS A 232 12.19 -5.60 0.87
CA HIS A 232 13.19 -6.26 1.68
C HIS A 232 12.93 -7.77 1.62
N VAL A 233 13.84 -8.52 1.00
CA VAL A 233 13.72 -9.97 0.80
C VAL A 233 14.63 -10.70 1.75
N GLN A 234 14.13 -11.81 2.30
CA GLN A 234 14.89 -12.71 3.15
C GLN A 234 16.27 -13.02 2.56
N ASP A 235 17.31 -12.89 3.39
CA ASP A 235 18.73 -13.12 3.09
C ASP A 235 19.34 -12.24 1.98
N LEU A 236 18.53 -11.45 1.27
CA LEU A 236 18.99 -10.52 0.23
C LEU A 236 18.97 -9.07 0.70
N GLY A 237 18.19 -8.76 1.73
CA GLY A 237 18.02 -7.42 2.23
C GLY A 237 17.14 -6.56 1.32
N TRP A 238 17.36 -5.25 1.37
CA TRP A 238 16.69 -4.29 0.49
C TRP A 238 17.18 -4.46 -0.95
N MET A 239 16.26 -4.78 -1.85
CA MET A 239 16.53 -4.84 -3.29
C MET A 239 16.56 -3.44 -3.89
N GLU A 240 17.09 -3.28 -5.10
CA GLU A 240 17.02 -2.01 -5.83
C GLU A 240 15.55 -1.55 -6.00
N PRO A 241 15.24 -0.26 -5.74
CA PRO A 241 13.91 0.28 -6.02
C PRO A 241 13.53 0.16 -7.50
N GLN A 242 12.26 -0.12 -7.75
CA GLN A 242 11.68 -0.06 -9.08
C GLN A 242 10.72 1.11 -9.17
N ALA A 243 10.65 1.75 -10.34
CA ALA A 243 9.77 2.89 -10.59
C ALA A 243 9.14 2.80 -11.99
N GLY A 244 7.87 3.15 -12.09
CA GLY A 244 7.12 3.09 -13.35
C GLY A 244 5.60 3.10 -13.11
N LEU A 245 4.84 2.86 -14.18
CA LEU A 245 3.39 2.63 -14.07
C LEU A 245 3.04 1.20 -13.62
N SER A 246 3.97 0.26 -13.81
CA SER A 246 3.91 -1.11 -13.32
C SER A 246 5.28 -1.45 -12.71
N VAL A 247 5.31 -1.92 -11.48
CA VAL A 247 6.53 -2.29 -10.74
C VAL A 247 6.34 -3.63 -10.06
N THR A 248 7.41 -4.44 -9.96
CA THR A 248 7.37 -5.77 -9.32
C THR A 248 8.50 -5.91 -8.32
N VAL A 249 8.22 -5.86 -7.04
CA VAL A 249 9.23 -5.99 -5.98
C VAL A 249 9.26 -7.40 -5.40
N GLY A 250 10.44 -7.85 -4.96
CA GLY A 250 10.64 -9.18 -4.40
C GLY A 250 11.25 -10.17 -5.38
N THR A 251 11.00 -11.46 -5.16
CA THR A 251 11.48 -12.55 -6.01
C THR A 251 10.36 -13.53 -6.33
N THR A 252 10.46 -14.20 -7.48
CA THR A 252 9.47 -15.20 -7.90
C THR A 252 10.14 -16.57 -7.94
N GLY A 253 9.59 -17.55 -7.23
CA GLY A 253 10.03 -18.95 -7.30
C GLY A 253 11.41 -19.22 -6.70
N ARG A 254 11.91 -18.30 -5.85
CA ARG A 254 13.20 -18.45 -5.17
C ARG A 254 13.06 -18.96 -3.73
N HIS A 255 11.84 -19.21 -3.26
CA HIS A 255 11.56 -19.57 -1.86
C HIS A 255 12.13 -18.56 -0.87
N LYS A 256 12.11 -17.27 -1.27
CA LYS A 256 12.53 -16.13 -0.45
C LYS A 256 11.36 -15.20 -0.25
N ARG A 257 10.96 -15.04 1.01
CA ARG A 257 9.85 -14.17 1.41
C ARG A 257 10.22 -12.69 1.37
N LEU A 258 9.25 -11.85 1.03
CA LEU A 258 9.25 -10.44 1.42
C LEU A 258 9.05 -10.35 2.94
N GLU A 259 9.86 -9.53 3.59
CA GLU A 259 9.76 -9.24 5.03
C GLU A 259 9.26 -7.82 5.28
N ALA A 260 9.55 -6.89 4.36
CA ALA A 260 9.04 -5.54 4.37
C ALA A 260 8.94 -4.94 2.96
N ILE A 261 8.10 -3.91 2.81
CA ILE A 261 7.97 -3.11 1.59
C ILE A 261 8.01 -1.61 1.92
N ARG A 262 8.43 -0.84 0.92
CA ARG A 262 8.25 0.62 0.84
C ARG A 262 7.63 0.94 -0.51
N VAL A 263 6.67 1.86 -0.53
CA VAL A 263 5.94 2.33 -1.71
C VAL A 263 5.77 3.85 -1.62
N TRP A 264 6.05 4.57 -2.69
CA TRP A 264 5.91 6.02 -2.80
C TRP A 264 5.47 6.46 -4.20
N VAL A 265 4.87 7.64 -4.29
CA VAL A 265 4.31 8.26 -5.51
C VAL A 265 4.68 9.74 -5.59
#